data_AF-A0A9P8G1V4-F1
#
_entry.id   AF-A0A9P8G1V4-F1
#
_cell.length_a   1.000
_cell.length_b   1.000
_cell.length_c   1.000
_cell.angle_alpha   90.00
_cell.angle_beta   90.00
_cell.angle_gamma   90.00
#
_symmetry.space_group_name_H-M   'P 1'
#
loop_
_entity.id
_entity.type
_entity.pdbx_description
1 polymer ?
#
loop_
_entity_poly.entity_id
_entity_poly.type
_entity_poly.pdbx_seq_one_letter_code
_entity_poly.pdbx_strand_id
1 'polypeptide(L)'
;MRLRIPNLVSQPNEVPVAAETATGSDKEVTGAQEMNEKNEPCTQVTSKLEDDGVFPEVQHGVQIAQAINRIWSREHLVAAYIIIWVINFIQGFGNGITGTLTPYVTSSFQQHSLTATTGIISSLISGLWKLPYAKILDVWGRPQGFALMIASTVLEFIMMAGCNNVTTYCAAQVFYQLGYNAIDFTITIFVADTSSLRNRARWIAYTASPWLINTWCYGPATKSVLDTIGFRWGFGIWAIIYPIVCAPLFWLMWHNMKKAEKQGLIPKFDSGRTWKQSIYYYAVQFDVIGILLIATGLSLFLLSFSLYSYQAEQWKSPMIICFLVFGIILMFTFSFWEAKVAPVTFIPGT
;
A
#
# COMPACT_ATOMS: atom_id res chain seq x y z
N MET A 1 34.57 -11.36 29.23
CA MET A 1 35.51 -11.34 28.09
C MET A 1 35.30 -10.03 27.34
N ARG A 2 36.14 -9.01 27.60
CA ARG A 2 36.07 -7.68 26.98
C ARG A 2 36.91 -7.68 25.71
N LEU A 3 36.34 -7.32 24.57
CA LEU A 3 37.10 -7.11 23.33
C LEU A 3 37.39 -5.62 23.14
N ARG A 4 38.68 -5.33 23.05
CA ARG A 4 39.36 -4.03 22.97
C ARG A 4 39.80 -3.85 21.52
N ILE A 5 39.38 -2.79 20.84
CA ILE A 5 39.90 -2.43 19.51
C ILE A 5 41.01 -1.39 19.72
N PRO A 6 42.21 -1.54 19.13
CA PRO A 6 43.30 -0.58 19.28
C PRO A 6 43.21 0.59 18.30
N ASN A 7 43.71 1.73 18.80
CA ASN A 7 43.87 3.04 18.15
C ASN A 7 44.68 2.99 16.85
N LEU A 8 44.31 3.84 15.89
CA LEU A 8 45.25 4.46 14.95
C LEU A 8 45.18 5.98 15.12
N VAL A 9 46.36 6.57 15.26
CA VAL A 9 46.66 7.94 15.64
C VAL A 9 46.79 8.83 14.39
N SER A 10 46.19 10.01 14.54
CA SER A 10 46.27 11.32 13.86
C SER A 10 47.42 11.68 12.90
N GLN A 11 47.10 12.58 11.94
CA GLN A 11 47.68 13.93 11.69
C GLN A 11 47.02 14.57 10.41
N PRO A 12 47.09 15.90 10.17
CA PRO A 12 45.91 16.78 10.12
C PRO A 12 45.83 17.67 8.84
N ASN A 13 44.88 18.62 8.86
CA ASN A 13 44.63 19.78 7.97
C ASN A 13 43.45 19.63 7.01
N GLU A 14 42.32 20.27 7.34
CA GLU A 14 41.82 21.44 6.60
C GLU A 14 40.77 22.19 7.46
N VAL A 15 40.79 23.51 7.33
CA VAL A 15 40.21 24.54 8.24
C VAL A 15 38.79 24.90 7.79
N PRO A 16 37.85 25.25 8.71
CA PRO A 16 36.50 25.67 8.34
C PRO A 16 36.46 27.12 7.83
N VAL A 17 35.69 27.36 6.77
CA VAL A 17 35.41 28.71 6.25
C VAL A 17 34.42 29.41 7.17
N ALA A 18 34.85 30.56 7.69
CA ALA A 18 34.12 31.43 8.61
C ALA A 18 33.06 32.28 7.91
N ALA A 19 32.12 32.73 8.74
CA ALA A 19 31.05 33.68 8.46
C ALA A 19 31.56 35.09 8.11
N GLU A 20 30.85 35.78 7.21
CA GLU A 20 30.89 37.23 7.10
C GLU A 20 29.86 37.87 8.03
N THR A 21 30.31 38.89 8.75
CA THR A 21 29.56 39.76 9.66
C THR A 21 29.29 41.08 8.94
N ALA A 22 28.08 41.63 9.10
CA ALA A 22 27.85 43.07 8.93
C ALA A 22 26.91 43.56 10.05
N THR A 23 27.51 44.26 11.02
CA THR A 23 27.08 45.53 11.68
C THR A 23 25.57 45.81 11.85
N GLY A 24 25.02 46.21 13.01
CA GLY A 24 25.55 46.63 14.31
C GLY A 24 24.43 47.32 15.13
N SER A 25 24.74 47.62 16.41
CA SER A 25 24.03 48.49 17.39
C SER A 25 22.98 47.88 18.34
N ASP A 26 23.48 47.34 19.45
CA ASP A 26 23.16 47.64 20.87
C ASP A 26 21.82 48.29 21.25
N LYS A 27 21.11 47.63 22.19
CA LYS A 27 20.87 48.15 23.56
C LYS A 27 20.27 47.05 24.47
N GLU A 28 21.06 46.61 25.44
CA GLU A 28 20.59 45.96 26.68
C GLU A 28 19.88 46.98 27.58
N VAL A 29 18.78 46.58 28.23
CA VAL A 29 18.51 46.93 29.64
C VAL A 29 17.79 45.75 30.31
N THR A 30 18.45 45.24 31.34
CA THR A 30 18.05 44.22 32.32
C THR A 30 16.94 44.72 33.25
N GLY A 31 16.05 43.83 33.69
CA GLY A 31 15.12 44.10 34.79
C GLY A 31 14.30 42.89 35.20
N ALA A 32 14.74 42.20 36.25
CA ALA A 32 14.01 41.13 36.93
C ALA A 32 12.96 41.71 37.91
N GLN A 33 11.80 41.06 38.04
CA GLN A 33 10.96 41.11 39.25
C GLN A 33 9.96 39.94 39.28
N GLU A 34 9.92 39.25 40.43
CA GLU A 34 9.07 38.10 40.77
C GLU A 34 7.68 38.50 41.36
N MET A 35 6.81 37.48 41.43
CA MET A 35 5.56 37.30 42.20
C MET A 35 4.27 37.96 41.68
N ASN A 36 3.25 37.15 41.35
CA ASN A 36 2.27 36.68 42.34
C ASN A 36 1.25 35.69 41.73
N GLU A 37 0.85 34.72 42.54
CA GLU A 37 -0.11 33.64 42.29
C GLU A 37 -1.54 34.11 42.62
N LYS A 38 -2.55 33.83 41.76
CA LYS A 38 -3.98 33.70 42.14
C LYS A 38 -4.88 33.17 41.00
N ASN A 39 -5.48 32.01 41.30
CA ASN A 39 -6.62 31.25 40.75
C ASN A 39 -7.59 31.85 39.70
N GLU A 40 -7.72 31.12 38.57
CA GLU A 40 -8.91 30.64 37.79
C GLU A 40 -10.09 31.57 37.38
N PRO A 41 -10.87 31.28 36.30
CA PRO A 41 -10.97 30.04 35.52
C PRO A 41 -10.92 30.17 33.96
N CYS A 42 -10.78 28.98 33.35
CA CYS A 42 -10.86 28.63 31.92
C CYS A 42 -11.87 29.47 31.10
N THR A 43 -11.37 30.38 30.26
CA THR A 43 -12.17 31.08 29.24
C THR A 43 -11.70 30.65 27.85
N GLN A 44 -12.68 30.13 27.11
CA GLN A 44 -12.69 29.67 25.73
C GLN A 44 -11.67 30.35 24.80
N VAL A 45 -10.71 29.58 24.29
CA VAL A 45 -9.98 29.92 23.06
C VAL A 45 -10.83 29.45 21.89
N THR A 46 -11.85 30.23 21.56
CA THR A 46 -12.52 30.18 20.26
C THR A 46 -11.99 31.34 19.43
N SER A 47 -11.74 31.09 18.15
CA SER A 47 -11.31 32.03 17.10
C SER A 47 -9.82 32.37 17.02
N LYS A 48 -9.12 31.60 16.18
CA LYS A 48 -8.31 32.12 15.06
C LYS A 48 -7.82 30.94 14.21
N LEU A 49 -8.73 30.41 13.42
CA LEU A 49 -8.41 29.65 12.20
C LEU A 49 -9.47 30.06 11.17
N GLU A 50 -9.35 31.31 10.70
CA GLU A 50 -9.91 31.67 9.41
C GLU A 50 -8.75 31.86 8.44
N ASP A 51 -8.89 31.13 7.35
CA ASP A 51 -8.39 31.41 6.01
C ASP A 51 -6.87 31.38 5.78
N ASP A 52 -6.39 30.19 5.45
CA ASP A 52 -5.27 30.03 4.52
C ASP A 52 -5.61 28.89 3.55
N GLY A 53 -6.02 29.26 2.34
CA GLY A 53 -5.93 28.42 1.15
C GLY A 53 -7.02 27.36 0.99
N VAL A 54 -7.69 27.39 -0.16
CA VAL A 54 -8.44 26.25 -0.71
C VAL A 54 -7.45 25.10 -0.89
N PHE A 55 -7.23 24.30 0.16
CA PHE A 55 -6.66 22.98 0.02
C PHE A 55 -7.65 22.18 -0.84
N PRO A 56 -7.18 21.41 -1.85
CA PRO A 56 -8.06 20.53 -2.62
C PRO A 56 -8.83 19.68 -1.61
N GLU A 57 -10.15 19.59 -1.78
CA GLU A 57 -11.05 18.88 -0.87
C GLU A 57 -10.45 17.51 -0.54
N VAL A 58 -9.84 17.39 0.65
CA VAL A 58 -9.03 16.23 1.01
C VAL A 58 -9.94 15.02 1.01
N GLN A 59 -9.55 13.95 0.32
CA GLN A 59 -10.43 12.78 0.18
C GLN A 59 -10.80 12.19 1.55
N HIS A 60 -12.04 11.70 1.67
CA HIS A 60 -12.64 11.32 2.96
C HIS A 60 -11.83 10.26 3.74
N GLY A 61 -11.30 9.24 3.05
CA GLY A 61 -10.46 8.21 3.62
C GLY A 61 -9.12 8.73 4.16
N VAL A 62 -8.55 9.78 3.55
CA VAL A 62 -7.35 10.47 4.06
C VAL A 62 -7.69 11.23 5.35
N GLN A 63 -8.83 11.91 5.40
CA GLN A 63 -9.31 12.59 6.61
C GLN A 63 -9.52 11.60 7.77
N ILE A 64 -10.14 10.44 7.49
CA ILE A 64 -10.31 9.35 8.45
C ILE A 64 -8.94 8.91 8.99
N ALA A 65 -7.95 8.75 8.13
CA ALA A 65 -6.62 8.32 8.57
C ALA A 65 -5.90 9.37 9.42
N GLN A 66 -6.00 10.65 9.08
CA GLN A 66 -5.47 11.74 9.89
C GLN A 66 -6.14 11.80 11.26
N ALA A 67 -7.47 11.57 11.33
CA ALA A 67 -8.21 11.51 12.58
C ALA A 67 -7.79 10.31 13.44
N ILE A 68 -7.67 9.12 12.84
CA ILE A 68 -7.22 7.89 13.53
C ILE A 68 -5.80 8.08 14.07
N ASN A 69 -4.92 8.77 13.33
CA ASN A 69 -3.55 9.00 13.76
C ASN A 69 -3.43 9.78 15.07
N ARG A 70 -4.41 10.62 15.41
CA ARG A 70 -4.45 11.37 16.67
C ARG A 70 -4.85 10.51 17.88
N ILE A 71 -5.38 9.31 17.64
CA ILE A 71 -6.01 8.47 18.67
C ILE A 71 -5.13 7.27 19.04
N TRP A 72 -4.17 6.91 18.19
CA TRP A 72 -3.26 5.81 18.44
C TRP A 72 -2.54 5.97 19.78
N SER A 73 -2.80 5.04 20.69
CA SER A 73 -1.95 4.87 21.87
C SER A 73 -0.68 4.11 21.49
N ARG A 74 0.38 4.30 22.27
CA ARG A 74 1.64 3.54 22.07
C ARG A 74 1.41 2.03 22.14
N GLU A 75 0.54 1.57 23.05
CA GLU A 75 0.22 0.15 23.21
C GLU A 75 -0.48 -0.42 21.98
N HIS A 76 -1.46 0.31 21.43
CA HIS A 76 -2.16 -0.11 20.20
C HIS A 76 -1.22 -0.14 18.99
N LEU A 77 -0.28 0.80 18.89
CA LEU A 77 0.74 0.77 17.82
C LEU A 77 1.68 -0.42 17.97
N VAL A 78 2.22 -0.67 19.17
CA VAL A 78 3.10 -1.84 19.40
C VAL A 78 2.37 -3.14 19.06
N ALA A 79 1.11 -3.29 19.49
CA ALA A 79 0.28 -4.43 19.12
C ALA A 79 0.09 -4.53 17.59
N ALA A 80 -0.20 -3.41 16.91
CA ALA A 80 -0.34 -3.38 15.45
C ALA A 80 0.94 -3.86 14.74
N TYR A 81 2.12 -3.37 15.15
CA TYR A 81 3.39 -3.76 14.54
C TYR A 81 3.73 -5.24 14.76
N ILE A 82 3.40 -5.81 15.93
CA ILE A 82 3.55 -7.26 16.18
C ILE A 82 2.62 -8.06 15.26
N ILE A 83 1.35 -7.66 15.14
CA ILE A 83 0.38 -8.34 14.28
C ILE A 83 0.79 -8.23 12.81
N ILE A 84 1.23 -7.05 12.35
CA ILE A 84 1.74 -6.83 11.00
C ILE A 84 2.92 -7.75 10.69
N TRP A 85 3.84 -7.93 11.64
CA TRP A 85 4.96 -8.84 11.47
C TRP A 85 4.48 -10.29 11.28
N VAL A 86 3.51 -10.74 12.07
CA VAL A 86 2.90 -12.07 11.94
C VAL A 86 2.16 -12.22 10.60
N ILE A 87 1.42 -11.20 10.16
CA ILE A 87 0.76 -11.20 8.85
C ILE A 87 1.80 -11.35 7.74
N ASN A 88 2.87 -10.56 7.75
CA ASN A 88 3.94 -10.65 6.74
C ASN A 88 4.65 -12.00 6.76
N PHE A 89 4.86 -12.58 7.95
CA PHE A 89 5.42 -13.92 8.10
C PHE A 89 4.52 -14.96 7.42
N ILE A 90 3.24 -15.02 7.81
CA ILE A 90 2.27 -15.98 7.26
C ILE A 90 2.06 -15.77 5.76
N GLN A 91 1.98 -14.52 5.32
CA GLN A 91 1.85 -14.14 3.92
C GLN A 91 3.04 -14.61 3.08
N GLY A 92 4.27 -14.35 3.53
CA GLY A 92 5.47 -14.79 2.82
C GLY A 92 5.63 -16.31 2.83
N PHE A 93 5.25 -16.98 3.92
CA PHE A 93 5.30 -18.43 4.02
C PHE A 93 4.27 -19.10 3.09
N GLY A 94 3.03 -18.63 3.08
CA GLY A 94 1.99 -19.10 2.17
C GLY A 94 2.31 -18.82 0.70
N ASN A 95 2.92 -17.67 0.38
CA ASN A 95 3.42 -17.36 -0.96
C ASN A 95 4.49 -18.35 -1.41
N GLY A 96 5.48 -18.63 -0.56
CA GLY A 96 6.55 -19.59 -0.87
C GLY A 96 6.02 -21.00 -1.17
N ILE A 97 5.04 -21.47 -0.39
CA ILE A 97 4.38 -22.76 -0.63
C ILE A 97 3.60 -22.74 -1.95
N THR A 98 2.78 -21.70 -2.18
CA THR A 98 1.96 -21.56 -3.39
C THR A 98 2.84 -21.52 -4.65
N GLY A 99 3.93 -20.76 -4.62
CA GLY A 99 4.92 -20.68 -5.71
C GLY A 99 5.58 -22.03 -5.98
N THR A 100 5.92 -22.79 -4.93
CA THR A 100 6.53 -24.12 -5.06
C THR A 100 5.54 -25.17 -5.58
N LEU A 101 4.24 -25.04 -5.27
CA LEU A 101 3.18 -25.94 -5.76
C LEU A 101 2.74 -25.63 -7.19
N THR A 102 2.99 -24.43 -7.71
CA THR A 102 2.56 -23.97 -9.05
C THR A 102 2.97 -24.91 -10.19
N PRO A 103 4.23 -25.40 -10.26
CA PRO A 103 4.65 -26.34 -11.30
C PRO A 103 3.92 -27.68 -11.27
N TYR A 104 3.52 -28.16 -10.08
CA TYR A 104 2.78 -29.42 -9.92
C TYR A 104 1.37 -29.30 -10.50
N VAL A 105 0.70 -28.17 -10.24
CA VAL A 105 -0.63 -27.88 -10.79
C VAL A 105 -0.56 -27.79 -12.33
N THR A 106 0.40 -27.04 -12.85
CA THR A 106 0.51 -26.81 -14.30
C THR A 106 0.96 -28.08 -15.05
N SER A 107 1.80 -28.91 -14.44
CA SER A 107 2.14 -30.25 -14.96
C SER A 107 0.93 -31.17 -15.02
N SER A 108 0.03 -31.11 -14.04
CA SER A 108 -1.19 -31.95 -14.05
C SER A 108 -2.14 -31.62 -15.20
N PHE A 109 -2.04 -30.41 -15.76
CA PHE A 109 -2.90 -29.94 -16.83
C PHE A 109 -2.23 -29.84 -18.21
N GLN A 110 -0.95 -30.23 -18.33
CA GLN A 110 -0.19 -30.28 -19.59
C GLN A 110 -0.13 -28.96 -20.41
N GLN A 111 -0.45 -27.80 -19.82
CA GLN A 111 -0.43 -26.50 -20.50
C GLN A 111 0.61 -25.54 -19.93
N HIS A 112 1.88 -25.92 -20.05
CA HIS A 112 3.02 -25.15 -19.53
C HIS A 112 3.17 -23.76 -20.17
N SER A 113 2.78 -23.60 -21.44
CA SER A 113 2.85 -22.30 -22.14
C SER A 113 1.87 -21.28 -21.55
N LEU A 114 0.69 -21.71 -21.11
CA LEU A 114 -0.33 -20.82 -20.56
C LEU A 114 0.09 -20.22 -19.21
N THR A 115 0.91 -20.93 -18.44
CA THR A 115 1.46 -20.48 -17.15
C THR A 115 2.35 -19.26 -17.30
N ALA A 116 3.24 -19.25 -18.30
CA ALA A 116 4.15 -18.13 -18.53
C ALA A 116 3.38 -16.85 -18.91
N THR A 117 2.41 -16.98 -19.82
CA THR A 117 1.52 -15.87 -20.20
C THR A 117 0.70 -15.36 -19.01
N THR A 118 0.23 -16.27 -18.15
CA THR A 118 -0.50 -15.89 -16.93
C THR A 118 0.37 -15.12 -15.96
N GLY A 119 1.62 -15.57 -15.74
CA GLY A 119 2.56 -14.86 -14.88
C GLY A 119 2.79 -13.42 -15.33
N ILE A 120 2.96 -13.21 -16.63
CA ILE A 120 3.08 -11.87 -17.23
C ILE A 120 1.83 -11.03 -16.93
N ILE A 121 0.64 -11.56 -17.22
CA ILE A 121 -0.63 -10.85 -17.01
C ILE A 121 -0.83 -10.52 -15.52
N SER A 122 -0.61 -11.48 -14.62
CA SER A 122 -0.72 -11.29 -13.18
C SER A 122 0.25 -10.22 -12.66
N SER A 123 1.51 -10.24 -13.09
CA SER A 123 2.50 -9.23 -12.70
C SER A 123 2.16 -7.84 -13.23
N LEU A 124 1.67 -7.73 -14.46
CA LEU A 124 1.22 -6.46 -15.05
C LEU A 124 0.03 -5.90 -14.28
N ILE A 125 -1.02 -6.71 -14.04
CA ILE A 125 -2.21 -6.30 -13.30
C ILE A 125 -1.84 -5.83 -11.89
N SER A 126 -0.97 -6.57 -11.21
CA SER A 126 -0.50 -6.23 -9.87
C SER A 126 0.23 -4.89 -9.79
N GLY A 127 1.08 -4.59 -10.77
CA GLY A 127 1.76 -3.30 -10.86
C GLY A 127 0.80 -2.14 -11.09
N LEU A 128 -0.15 -2.32 -12.01
CA LEU A 128 -1.13 -1.29 -12.39
C LEU A 128 -2.19 -1.05 -11.31
N TRP A 129 -2.57 -2.09 -10.56
CA TRP A 129 -3.65 -2.03 -9.58
C TRP A 129 -3.34 -1.15 -8.37
N LYS A 130 -2.06 -0.96 -8.02
CA LYS A 130 -1.65 -0.13 -6.87
C LYS A 130 -2.23 1.28 -6.92
N LEU A 131 -2.31 1.86 -8.12
CA LEU A 131 -2.84 3.20 -8.35
C LEU A 131 -4.36 3.28 -8.06
N PRO A 132 -5.24 2.53 -8.75
CA PRO A 132 -6.66 2.46 -8.40
C PRO A 132 -6.90 2.12 -6.94
N TYR A 133 -6.11 1.19 -6.39
CA TYR A 133 -6.26 0.77 -5.02
C TYR A 133 -5.91 1.86 -4.00
N ALA A 134 -4.87 2.66 -4.25
CA ALA A 134 -4.56 3.84 -3.44
C ALA A 134 -5.77 4.80 -3.39
N LYS A 135 -6.42 5.04 -4.53
CA LYS A 135 -7.64 5.86 -4.59
C LYS A 135 -8.80 5.25 -3.79
N ILE A 136 -8.96 3.92 -3.80
CA ILE A 136 -9.93 3.23 -2.92
C ILE A 136 -9.63 3.49 -1.44
N LEU A 137 -8.37 3.44 -1.02
CA LEU A 137 -7.98 3.73 0.36
C LEU A 137 -8.23 5.20 0.72
N ASP A 138 -8.05 6.11 -0.22
CA ASP A 138 -8.24 7.54 -0.01
C ASP A 138 -9.71 7.97 -0.03
N VAL A 139 -10.60 7.24 -0.72
CA VAL A 139 -12.05 7.49 -0.72
C VAL A 139 -12.78 6.73 0.40
N TRP A 140 -12.57 5.42 0.52
CA TRP A 140 -13.31 4.56 1.48
C TRP A 140 -12.66 4.49 2.86
N GLY A 141 -11.34 4.66 2.93
CA GLY A 141 -10.58 4.45 4.15
C GLY A 141 -9.81 3.13 4.17
N ARG A 142 -8.86 3.08 5.10
CA ARG A 142 -7.81 2.06 5.13
C ARG A 142 -8.31 0.73 5.68
N PRO A 143 -9.13 0.67 6.76
CA PRO A 143 -9.73 -0.59 7.22
C PRO A 143 -10.63 -1.25 6.15
N GLN A 144 -11.42 -0.46 5.42
CA GLN A 144 -12.35 -0.94 4.40
C GLN A 144 -11.60 -1.51 3.19
N GLY A 145 -10.59 -0.80 2.70
CA GLY A 145 -9.72 -1.29 1.62
C GLY A 145 -8.95 -2.55 2.03
N PHE A 146 -8.54 -2.66 3.29
CA PHE A 146 -7.89 -3.87 3.82
C PHE A 146 -8.83 -5.08 3.81
N ALA A 147 -10.07 -4.91 4.29
CA ALA A 147 -11.07 -5.98 4.27
C ALA A 147 -11.43 -6.45 2.85
N LEU A 148 -11.54 -5.51 1.90
CA LEU A 148 -11.80 -5.83 0.50
C LEU A 148 -10.69 -6.73 -0.08
N MET A 149 -9.43 -6.43 0.22
CA MET A 149 -8.31 -7.24 -0.28
C MET A 149 -8.19 -8.58 0.44
N ILE A 150 -8.50 -8.67 1.73
CA ILE A 150 -8.60 -9.97 2.42
C ILE A 150 -9.65 -10.84 1.74
N ALA A 151 -10.83 -10.30 1.40
CA ALA A 151 -11.88 -11.05 0.73
C ALA A 151 -11.44 -11.53 -0.67
N SER A 152 -10.76 -10.67 -1.44
CA SER A 152 -10.14 -11.04 -2.71
C SER A 152 -9.13 -12.17 -2.54
N THR A 153 -8.31 -12.12 -1.50
CA THR A 153 -7.30 -13.15 -1.21
C THR A 153 -7.91 -14.47 -0.77
N VAL A 154 -8.97 -14.45 0.04
CA VAL A 154 -9.70 -15.68 0.39
C VAL A 154 -10.31 -16.32 -0.86
N LEU A 155 -10.92 -15.52 -1.74
CA LEU A 155 -11.49 -15.98 -2.99
C LEU A 155 -10.44 -16.66 -3.88
N GLU A 156 -9.21 -16.14 -3.92
CA GLU A 156 -8.12 -16.72 -4.70
C GLU A 156 -7.74 -18.13 -4.20
N PHE A 157 -7.62 -18.34 -2.89
CA PHE A 157 -7.19 -19.62 -2.32
C PHE A 157 -8.27 -20.68 -2.51
N ILE A 158 -9.54 -20.28 -2.42
CA ILE A 158 -10.69 -21.14 -2.74
C ILE A 158 -10.63 -21.55 -4.22
N MET A 159 -10.37 -20.61 -5.13
CA MET A 159 -10.25 -20.91 -6.55
C MET A 159 -9.05 -21.81 -6.86
N MET A 160 -7.89 -21.59 -6.23
CA MET A 160 -6.70 -22.44 -6.40
C MET A 160 -6.93 -23.87 -5.86
N ALA A 161 -7.59 -24.03 -4.72
CA ALA A 161 -7.91 -25.35 -4.17
C ALA A 161 -8.96 -26.10 -5.02
N GLY A 162 -9.93 -25.37 -5.56
CA GLY A 162 -11.04 -25.89 -6.36
C GLY A 162 -10.76 -26.01 -7.87
N CYS A 163 -9.58 -25.60 -8.34
CA CYS A 163 -9.31 -25.60 -9.78
C CYS A 163 -9.25 -27.03 -10.34
N ASN A 164 -10.10 -27.30 -11.35
CA ASN A 164 -10.03 -28.51 -12.17
C ASN A 164 -9.60 -28.19 -13.61
N ASN A 165 -9.41 -26.90 -13.92
CA ASN A 165 -9.05 -26.37 -15.23
C ASN A 165 -7.94 -25.33 -15.07
N VAL A 166 -7.05 -25.23 -16.07
CA VAL A 166 -5.96 -24.24 -16.10
C VAL A 166 -6.50 -22.82 -16.09
N THR A 167 -7.56 -22.54 -16.83
CA THR A 167 -8.17 -21.20 -16.90
C THR A 167 -8.60 -20.70 -15.52
N THR A 168 -9.18 -21.58 -14.69
CA THR A 168 -9.57 -21.23 -13.31
C THR A 168 -8.35 -20.95 -12.45
N TYR A 169 -7.29 -21.74 -12.61
CA TYR A 169 -6.02 -21.50 -11.92
C TYR A 169 -5.39 -20.17 -12.34
N CYS A 170 -5.39 -19.85 -13.64
CA CYS A 170 -4.88 -18.59 -14.15
C CYS A 170 -5.66 -17.39 -13.62
N ALA A 171 -6.99 -17.48 -13.60
CA ALA A 171 -7.83 -16.46 -12.97
C ALA A 171 -7.50 -16.30 -11.48
N ALA A 172 -7.33 -17.40 -10.75
CA ALA A 172 -6.94 -17.37 -9.35
C ALA A 172 -5.56 -16.72 -9.13
N GLN A 173 -4.60 -16.97 -10.03
CA GLN A 173 -3.28 -16.36 -9.98
C GLN A 173 -3.31 -14.84 -10.21
N VAL A 174 -4.29 -14.34 -10.98
CA VAL A 174 -4.50 -12.88 -11.11
C VAL A 174 -5.02 -12.30 -9.80
N PHE A 175 -6.04 -12.92 -9.18
CA PHE A 175 -6.53 -12.50 -7.86
C PHE A 175 -5.44 -12.57 -6.79
N TYR A 176 -4.59 -13.60 -6.85
CA TYR A 176 -3.37 -13.75 -6.03
C TYR A 176 -2.48 -12.52 -6.07
N GLN A 177 -2.03 -12.17 -7.26
CA GLN A 177 -1.10 -11.06 -7.41
C GLN A 177 -1.74 -9.72 -7.05
N LEU A 178 -3.06 -9.60 -7.23
CA LEU A 178 -3.87 -8.44 -6.86
C LEU A 178 -3.96 -8.27 -5.33
N GLY A 179 -4.50 -9.27 -4.63
CA GLY A 179 -4.78 -9.20 -3.19
C GLY A 179 -3.50 -9.13 -2.37
N TYR A 180 -2.52 -9.98 -2.68
CA TYR A 180 -1.22 -10.01 -2.02
C TYR A 180 -0.52 -8.65 -2.01
N ASN A 181 -0.42 -8.02 -3.20
CA ASN A 181 0.30 -6.74 -3.35
C ASN A 181 -0.48 -5.57 -2.75
N ALA A 182 -1.81 -5.62 -2.80
CA ALA A 182 -2.64 -4.58 -2.22
C ALA A 182 -2.63 -4.61 -0.68
N ILE A 183 -2.54 -5.81 -0.08
CA ILE A 183 -2.36 -5.96 1.37
C ILE A 183 -0.99 -5.43 1.81
N ASP A 184 0.08 -5.82 1.10
CA ASP A 184 1.44 -5.31 1.36
C ASP A 184 1.51 -3.78 1.22
N PHE A 185 0.83 -3.23 0.21
CA PHE A 185 0.70 -1.79 0.02
C PHE A 185 -0.05 -1.11 1.16
N THR A 186 -1.15 -1.70 1.65
CA THR A 186 -1.90 -1.16 2.80
C THR A 186 -1.08 -1.15 4.07
N ILE A 187 -0.31 -2.22 4.31
CA ILE A 187 0.62 -2.32 5.44
C ILE A 187 1.68 -1.22 5.31
N THR A 188 2.24 -1.02 4.11
CA THR A 188 3.23 0.02 3.85
C THR A 188 2.66 1.41 4.12
N ILE A 189 1.43 1.70 3.70
CA ILE A 189 0.72 2.95 4.01
C ILE A 189 0.51 3.08 5.52
N PHE A 190 0.06 2.02 6.20
CA PHE A 190 -0.16 2.04 7.64
C PHE A 190 1.13 2.37 8.41
N VAL A 191 2.26 1.77 8.01
CA VAL A 191 3.57 2.09 8.58
C VAL A 191 3.95 3.54 8.27
N ALA A 192 3.70 4.02 7.05
CA ALA A 192 3.99 5.39 6.67
C ALA A 192 3.17 6.42 7.48
N ASP A 193 1.90 6.12 7.73
CA ASP A 193 0.95 6.97 8.45
C ASP A 193 1.27 7.06 9.95
N THR A 194 1.72 5.95 10.55
CA THR A 194 1.94 5.87 12.01
C THR A 194 3.37 6.19 12.45
N SER A 195 4.34 6.16 11.52
CA SER A 195 5.75 6.40 11.83
C SER A 195 6.22 7.79 11.39
N SER A 196 7.19 8.33 12.14
CA SER A 196 7.87 9.56 11.72
C SER A 196 8.79 9.32 10.52
N LEU A 197 8.94 10.33 9.67
CA LEU A 197 9.79 10.27 8.45
C LEU A 197 11.20 9.75 8.74
N ARG A 198 11.81 10.18 9.85
CA ARG A 198 13.17 9.76 10.27
C ARG A 198 13.29 8.26 10.55
N ASN A 199 12.25 7.63 11.10
CA ASN A 199 12.29 6.24 11.54
C ASN A 199 11.53 5.28 10.62
N ARG A 200 10.84 5.79 9.59
CA ARG A 200 9.99 5.02 8.68
C ARG A 200 10.73 3.86 8.02
N ALA A 201 11.94 4.11 7.51
CA ALA A 201 12.75 3.08 6.87
C ALA A 201 13.05 1.88 7.80
N ARG A 202 13.30 2.16 9.09
CA ARG A 202 13.54 1.09 10.08
C ARG A 202 12.31 0.24 10.32
N TRP A 203 11.12 0.85 10.37
CA TRP A 203 9.87 0.12 10.55
C TRP A 203 9.49 -0.69 9.31
N ILE A 204 9.73 -0.16 8.10
CA ILE A 204 9.58 -0.92 6.85
C ILE A 204 10.54 -2.12 6.81
N ALA A 205 11.79 -1.94 7.22
CA ALA A 205 12.75 -3.04 7.31
C ALA A 205 12.32 -4.10 8.33
N TYR A 206 11.72 -3.68 9.45
CA TYR A 206 11.15 -4.61 10.44
C TYR A 206 9.98 -5.42 9.86
N THR A 207 9.06 -4.80 9.13
CA THR A 207 7.94 -5.52 8.51
C THR A 207 8.39 -6.47 7.39
N ALA A 208 9.52 -6.18 6.75
CA ALA A 208 10.13 -7.03 5.73
C ALA A 208 11.03 -8.15 6.28
N SER A 209 11.43 -8.09 7.56
CA SER A 209 12.32 -9.09 8.16
C SER A 209 11.83 -10.55 8.11
N PRO A 210 10.50 -10.86 8.15
CA PRO A 210 10.01 -12.24 8.07
C PRO A 210 10.47 -13.00 6.82
N TRP A 211 10.73 -12.31 5.72
CA TRP A 211 11.18 -12.91 4.47
C TRP A 211 12.49 -13.70 4.61
N LEU A 212 13.38 -13.26 5.51
CA LEU A 212 14.64 -13.94 5.78
C LEU A 212 14.44 -15.33 6.40
N ILE A 213 13.36 -15.51 7.18
CA ILE A 213 13.01 -16.78 7.82
C ILE A 213 12.25 -17.65 6.83
N ASN A 214 11.27 -17.07 6.13
CA ASN A 214 10.38 -17.79 5.23
C ASN A 214 11.13 -18.57 4.16
N THR A 215 12.21 -18.01 3.60
CA THR A 215 12.99 -18.66 2.53
C THR A 215 13.51 -20.05 2.89
N TRP A 216 13.80 -20.29 4.17
CA TRP A 216 14.29 -21.59 4.65
C TRP A 216 13.16 -22.51 5.14
N CYS A 217 12.02 -21.94 5.55
CA CYS A 217 10.93 -22.69 6.15
C CYS A 217 9.95 -23.28 5.11
N TYR A 218 9.64 -22.57 4.03
CA TYR A 218 8.57 -22.99 3.13
C TYR A 218 8.90 -24.25 2.32
N GLY A 219 10.18 -24.51 2.01
CA GLY A 219 10.59 -25.67 1.19
C GLY A 219 10.27 -27.02 1.85
N PRO A 220 10.79 -27.30 3.06
CA PRO A 220 10.46 -28.51 3.81
C PRO A 220 8.97 -28.65 4.10
N ALA A 221 8.29 -27.53 4.43
CA ALA A 221 6.85 -27.53 4.65
C ALA A 221 6.06 -27.92 3.40
N THR A 222 6.45 -27.40 2.23
CA THR A 222 5.80 -27.77 0.95
C THR A 222 5.97 -29.25 0.66
N LYS A 223 7.16 -29.81 0.89
CA LYS A 223 7.41 -31.24 0.71
C LYS A 223 6.50 -32.07 1.62
N SER A 224 6.41 -31.72 2.90
CA SER A 224 5.53 -32.40 3.85
C SER A 224 4.06 -32.33 3.43
N VAL A 225 3.59 -31.19 2.91
CA VAL A 225 2.21 -31.02 2.42
C VAL A 225 1.96 -31.91 1.20
N LEU A 226 2.91 -31.98 0.27
CA LEU A 226 2.81 -32.82 -0.92
C LEU A 226 2.75 -34.31 -0.58
N ASP A 227 3.55 -34.75 0.41
CA ASP A 227 3.64 -36.14 0.83
C ASP A 227 2.41 -36.63 1.64
N THR A 228 1.66 -35.73 2.28
CA THR A 228 0.57 -36.10 3.20
C THR A 228 -0.83 -35.71 2.72
N ILE A 229 -1.07 -34.42 2.43
CA ILE A 229 -2.43 -33.85 2.24
C ILE A 229 -2.71 -33.55 0.77
N GLY A 230 -1.66 -33.47 -0.06
CA GLY A 230 -1.73 -33.14 -1.48
C GLY A 230 -1.82 -31.64 -1.76
N PHE A 231 -1.58 -31.28 -3.02
CA PHE A 231 -1.45 -29.86 -3.43
C PHE A 231 -2.74 -29.04 -3.24
N ARG A 232 -3.93 -29.65 -3.39
CA ARG A 232 -5.23 -28.94 -3.27
C ARG A 232 -5.44 -28.37 -1.88
N TRP A 233 -5.18 -29.19 -0.85
CA TRP A 233 -5.20 -28.73 0.54
C TRP A 233 -4.02 -27.81 0.87
N GLY A 234 -2.89 -27.98 0.17
CA GLY A 234 -1.77 -27.03 0.24
C GLY A 234 -2.15 -25.58 -0.08
N PHE A 235 -3.11 -25.36 -0.96
CA PHE A 235 -3.70 -24.03 -1.20
C PHE A 235 -4.87 -23.73 -0.24
N GLY A 236 -5.76 -24.69 -0.03
CA GLY A 236 -7.00 -24.50 0.73
C GLY A 236 -6.80 -24.15 2.21
N ILE A 237 -5.71 -24.61 2.84
CA ILE A 237 -5.38 -24.29 4.24
C ILE A 237 -5.23 -22.76 4.42
N TRP A 238 -4.66 -22.07 3.44
CA TRP A 238 -4.43 -20.63 3.49
C TRP A 238 -5.73 -19.81 3.42
N ALA A 239 -6.77 -20.33 2.77
CA ALA A 239 -8.10 -19.70 2.74
C ALA A 239 -8.68 -19.52 4.15
N ILE A 240 -8.29 -20.38 5.10
CA ILE A 240 -8.76 -20.35 6.49
C ILE A 240 -7.78 -19.57 7.37
N ILE A 241 -6.48 -19.88 7.28
CA ILE A 241 -5.46 -19.27 8.15
C ILE A 241 -5.34 -17.77 7.88
N TYR A 242 -5.32 -17.36 6.62
CA TYR A 242 -5.06 -15.97 6.24
C TYR A 242 -6.07 -14.97 6.81
N PRO A 243 -7.40 -15.15 6.67
CA PRO A 243 -8.37 -14.22 7.26
C PRO A 243 -8.32 -14.22 8.79
N ILE A 244 -8.04 -15.36 9.44
CA ILE A 244 -7.91 -15.45 10.90
C ILE A 244 -6.72 -14.60 11.38
N VAL A 245 -5.59 -14.65 10.68
CA VAL A 245 -4.38 -13.89 11.03
C VAL A 245 -4.56 -12.39 10.74
N CYS A 246 -5.32 -12.02 9.70
CA CYS A 246 -5.59 -10.63 9.36
C CYS A 246 -6.70 -9.99 10.21
N ALA A 247 -7.61 -10.79 10.78
CA ALA A 247 -8.76 -10.30 11.56
C ALA A 247 -8.38 -9.40 12.76
N PRO A 248 -7.35 -9.71 13.56
CA PRO A 248 -6.91 -8.84 14.66
C PRO A 248 -6.49 -7.45 14.19
N LEU A 249 -5.76 -7.34 13.07
CA LEU A 249 -5.34 -6.06 12.52
C LEU A 249 -6.54 -5.27 12.01
N PHE A 250 -7.42 -5.92 11.26
CA PHE A 250 -8.66 -5.30 10.79
C PHE A 250 -9.50 -4.79 11.96
N TRP A 251 -9.69 -5.60 13.00
CA TRP A 251 -10.45 -5.23 14.19
C TRP A 251 -9.82 -4.04 14.93
N LEU A 252 -8.50 -4.04 15.10
CA LEU A 252 -7.78 -2.95 15.75
C LEU A 252 -7.95 -1.61 14.99
N MET A 253 -7.80 -1.66 13.67
CA MET A 253 -8.01 -0.49 12.80
C MET A 253 -9.46 -0.02 12.83
N TRP A 254 -10.42 -0.95 12.78
CA TRP A 254 -11.85 -0.66 12.83
C TRP A 254 -12.26 -0.05 14.18
N HIS A 255 -11.74 -0.59 15.29
CA HIS A 255 -12.01 -0.09 16.63
C HIS A 255 -11.53 1.35 16.80
N ASN A 256 -10.31 1.66 16.35
CA ASN A 256 -9.77 3.02 16.41
C ASN A 256 -10.51 3.99 15.48
N MET A 257 -10.96 3.53 14.31
CA MET A 257 -11.84 4.32 13.44
C MET A 257 -13.16 4.67 14.13
N LYS A 258 -13.83 3.69 14.76
CA LYS A 258 -15.07 3.93 15.49
C LYS A 258 -14.88 4.80 16.73
N LYS A 259 -13.72 4.70 17.39
CA LYS A 259 -13.34 5.60 18.48
C LYS A 259 -13.15 7.04 18.00
N ALA A 260 -12.55 7.24 16.82
CA ALA A 260 -12.43 8.55 16.17
C ALA A 260 -13.77 9.18 15.84
N GLU A 261 -14.70 8.36 15.31
CA GLU A 261 -16.05 8.79 14.98
C GLU A 261 -16.82 9.22 16.24
N LYS A 262 -16.67 8.47 17.34
CA LYS A 262 -17.29 8.81 18.64
C LYS A 262 -16.73 10.09 19.26
N GLN A 263 -15.45 10.40 19.01
CA GLN A 263 -14.82 11.64 19.48
C GLN A 263 -15.09 12.84 18.56
N GLY A 264 -15.91 12.68 17.51
CA GLY A 264 -16.26 13.75 16.58
C GLY A 264 -15.10 14.22 15.69
N LEU A 265 -14.01 13.44 15.61
CA LEU A 265 -12.82 13.78 14.83
C LEU A 265 -12.99 13.50 13.34
N ILE A 266 -14.02 12.71 12.97
CA ILE A 266 -14.36 12.40 11.57
C ILE A 266 -15.60 13.22 11.19
N PRO A 267 -15.53 14.09 10.18
CA PRO A 267 -16.71 14.82 9.72
C PRO A 267 -17.74 13.84 9.16
N LYS A 268 -18.95 13.89 9.71
CA LYS A 268 -20.09 13.12 9.21
C LYS A 268 -20.69 13.88 8.03
N PHE A 269 -20.53 13.33 6.83
CA PHE A 269 -21.29 13.78 5.67
C PHE A 269 -22.58 12.98 5.59
N ASP A 270 -23.70 13.59 5.99
CA ASP A 270 -25.01 13.03 5.65
C ASP A 270 -25.21 13.16 4.15
N SER A 271 -24.98 12.05 3.46
CA SER A 271 -24.89 12.05 2.00
C SER A 271 -26.22 12.49 1.38
N GLY A 272 -27.38 12.15 1.97
CA GLY A 272 -28.71 12.49 1.42
C GLY A 272 -28.97 12.05 -0.03
N ARG A 273 -27.99 11.38 -0.67
CA ARG A 273 -27.91 11.07 -2.09
C ARG A 273 -28.74 9.83 -2.40
N THR A 274 -29.49 9.90 -3.49
CA THR A 274 -30.15 8.73 -4.06
C THR A 274 -29.11 7.73 -4.63
N TRP A 275 -29.49 6.47 -4.82
CA TRP A 275 -28.57 5.40 -5.28
C TRP A 275 -27.81 5.76 -6.58
N LYS A 276 -28.49 6.38 -7.55
CA LYS A 276 -27.88 6.84 -8.81
C LYS A 276 -26.89 7.99 -8.61
N GLN A 277 -27.24 8.96 -7.75
CA GLN A 277 -26.33 10.05 -7.40
C GLN A 277 -25.11 9.55 -6.63
N SER A 278 -25.27 8.52 -5.81
CA SER A 278 -24.16 7.89 -5.09
C SER A 278 -23.19 7.21 -6.05
N ILE A 279 -23.68 6.44 -7.03
CA ILE A 279 -22.82 5.81 -8.05
C ILE A 279 -22.09 6.87 -8.87
N TYR A 280 -22.78 7.90 -9.33
CA TYR A 280 -22.15 8.98 -10.08
C TYR A 280 -21.10 9.72 -9.25
N TYR A 281 -21.42 10.04 -7.98
CA TYR A 281 -20.49 10.66 -7.05
C TYR A 281 -19.22 9.83 -6.86
N TYR A 282 -19.36 8.52 -6.61
CA TYR A 282 -18.20 7.64 -6.50
C TYR A 282 -17.45 7.52 -7.83
N ALA A 283 -18.12 7.40 -8.96
CA ALA A 283 -17.46 7.31 -10.27
C ALA A 283 -16.61 8.55 -10.59
N VAL A 284 -17.08 9.75 -10.19
CA VAL A 284 -16.32 10.99 -10.29
C VAL A 284 -15.19 11.06 -9.26
N GLN A 285 -15.47 10.72 -7.99
CA GLN A 285 -14.45 10.70 -6.93
C GLN A 285 -13.31 9.72 -7.20
N PHE A 286 -13.62 8.58 -7.83
CA PHE A 286 -12.63 7.60 -8.24
C PHE A 286 -11.84 8.03 -9.48
N ASP A 287 -12.32 9.02 -10.24
CA ASP A 287 -11.86 9.32 -11.61
C ASP A 287 -11.71 8.04 -12.45
N VAL A 288 -12.82 7.31 -12.62
CA VAL A 288 -12.84 6.02 -13.33
C VAL A 288 -12.31 6.16 -14.76
N ILE A 289 -12.53 7.31 -15.40
CA ILE A 289 -12.06 7.59 -16.76
C ILE A 289 -10.54 7.75 -16.77
N GLY A 290 -9.97 8.58 -15.89
CA GLY A 290 -8.52 8.72 -15.80
C GLY A 290 -7.84 7.42 -15.41
N ILE A 291 -8.39 6.66 -14.44
CA ILE A 291 -7.91 5.33 -14.08
C ILE A 291 -7.91 4.38 -15.30
N LEU A 292 -8.99 4.36 -16.09
CA LEU A 292 -9.06 3.52 -17.28
C LEU A 292 -8.01 3.93 -18.32
N LEU A 293 -7.86 5.23 -18.58
CA LEU A 293 -6.87 5.76 -19.53
C LEU A 293 -5.44 5.40 -19.12
N ILE A 294 -5.07 5.64 -17.86
CA ILE A 294 -3.71 5.38 -17.39
C ILE A 294 -3.45 3.88 -17.25
N ALA A 295 -4.40 3.08 -16.75
CA ALA A 295 -4.25 1.64 -16.64
C ALA A 295 -4.14 0.98 -18.01
N THR A 296 -4.97 1.40 -18.98
CA THR A 296 -4.92 0.85 -20.34
C THR A 296 -3.65 1.30 -21.07
N GLY A 297 -3.28 2.58 -20.94
CA GLY A 297 -2.06 3.12 -21.55
C GLY A 297 -0.80 2.44 -21.05
N LEU A 298 -0.64 2.35 -19.72
CA LEU A 298 0.49 1.65 -19.10
C LEU A 298 0.45 0.14 -19.36
N SER A 299 -0.72 -0.48 -19.38
CA SER A 299 -0.86 -1.91 -19.71
C SER A 299 -0.35 -2.20 -21.11
N LEU A 300 -0.83 -1.48 -22.14
CA LEU A 300 -0.38 -1.67 -23.52
C LEU A 300 1.13 -1.40 -23.65
N PHE A 301 1.62 -0.33 -23.02
CA PHE A 301 3.03 0.02 -23.04
C PHE A 301 3.90 -1.08 -22.40
N LEU A 302 3.58 -1.53 -21.18
CA LEU A 302 4.35 -2.56 -20.46
C LEU A 302 4.19 -3.96 -21.07
N LEU A 303 3.01 -4.27 -21.62
CA LEU A 303 2.74 -5.52 -22.31
C LEU A 303 3.63 -5.69 -23.54
N SER A 304 3.94 -4.59 -24.25
CA SER A 304 4.85 -4.63 -25.40
C SER A 304 6.23 -5.21 -25.03
N PHE A 305 6.80 -4.80 -23.89
CA PHE A 305 8.08 -5.31 -23.38
C PHE A 305 7.98 -6.75 -22.87
N SER A 306 6.79 -7.21 -22.49
CA SER A 306 6.60 -8.58 -22.01
C SER A 306 6.39 -9.57 -23.15
N LEU A 307 5.80 -9.10 -24.27
CA LEU A 307 5.40 -9.95 -25.39
C LEU A 307 6.42 -9.97 -26.54
N TYR A 308 7.38 -9.04 -26.58
CA TYR A 308 8.33 -8.94 -27.70
C TYR A 308 9.09 -10.25 -27.97
N SER A 309 9.48 -10.98 -26.92
CA SER A 309 10.24 -12.23 -27.02
C SER A 309 9.41 -13.40 -27.57
N TYR A 310 8.08 -13.28 -27.56
CA TYR A 310 7.15 -14.27 -28.09
C TYR A 310 6.75 -14.01 -29.54
N GLN A 311 7.16 -12.87 -30.13
CA GLN A 311 6.82 -12.50 -31.50
C GLN A 311 7.94 -12.90 -32.46
N ALA A 312 7.56 -13.47 -33.63
CA ALA A 312 8.52 -13.90 -34.66
C ALA A 312 9.40 -12.74 -35.15
N GLU A 313 8.82 -11.56 -35.32
CA GLU A 313 9.51 -10.34 -35.77
C GLU A 313 10.01 -9.46 -34.61
N GLN A 314 9.83 -9.91 -33.36
CA GLN A 314 10.22 -9.18 -32.14
C GLN A 314 9.73 -7.72 -32.17
N TRP A 315 10.64 -6.75 -32.12
CA TRP A 315 10.36 -5.31 -32.16
C TRP A 315 9.76 -4.80 -33.47
N LYS A 316 9.98 -5.52 -34.58
CA LYS A 316 9.43 -5.13 -35.88
C LYS A 316 7.98 -5.57 -36.06
N SER A 317 7.47 -6.41 -35.15
CA SER A 317 6.08 -6.87 -35.19
C SER A 317 5.13 -5.67 -35.13
N PRO A 318 4.21 -5.52 -36.10
CA PRO A 318 3.22 -4.44 -36.12
C PRO A 318 2.40 -4.38 -34.82
N MET A 319 2.14 -5.53 -34.19
CA MET A 319 1.41 -5.60 -32.91
C MET A 319 2.16 -4.86 -31.79
N ILE A 320 3.47 -5.06 -31.67
CA ILE A 320 4.30 -4.43 -30.64
C ILE A 320 4.37 -2.92 -30.86
N ILE A 321 4.53 -2.49 -32.11
CA ILE A 321 4.54 -1.07 -32.48
C ILE A 321 3.19 -0.43 -32.15
N CYS A 322 2.07 -1.07 -32.47
CA CYS A 322 0.74 -0.60 -32.11
C CYS A 322 0.59 -0.43 -30.59
N PHE A 323 0.98 -1.44 -29.79
CA PHE A 323 0.89 -1.36 -28.33
C PHE A 323 1.72 -0.22 -27.75
N LEU A 324 2.93 0.02 -28.27
CA LEU A 324 3.76 1.16 -27.86
C LEU A 324 3.11 2.50 -28.20
N VAL A 325 2.68 2.68 -29.46
CA VAL A 325 2.12 3.94 -29.94
C VAL A 325 0.81 4.27 -29.24
N PHE A 326 -0.14 3.33 -29.19
CA PHE A 326 -1.41 3.54 -28.50
C PHE A 326 -1.23 3.67 -26.98
N GLY A 327 -0.30 2.93 -26.38
CA GLY A 327 0.05 3.09 -24.97
C GLY A 327 0.49 4.51 -24.65
N ILE A 328 1.44 5.05 -25.44
CA ILE A 328 1.93 6.43 -25.29
C ILE A 328 0.82 7.46 -25.52
N ILE A 329 0.01 7.30 -26.57
CA ILE A 329 -1.10 8.22 -26.86
C ILE A 329 -2.11 8.24 -25.71
N LEU A 330 -2.47 7.09 -25.15
CA LEU A 330 -3.40 7.00 -24.02
C LEU A 330 -2.83 7.66 -22.76
N MET A 331 -1.52 7.52 -22.49
CA MET A 331 -0.88 8.21 -21.37
C MET A 331 -0.89 9.73 -21.55
N PHE A 332 -0.61 10.25 -22.76
CA PHE A 332 -0.74 11.69 -23.02
C PHE A 332 -2.18 12.18 -22.90
N THR A 333 -3.13 11.36 -23.36
CA THR A 333 -4.57 11.65 -23.22
C THR A 333 -4.97 11.71 -21.74
N PHE A 334 -4.43 10.80 -20.91
CA PHE A 334 -4.60 10.87 -19.45
C PHE A 334 -4.03 12.16 -18.86
N SER A 335 -2.80 12.55 -19.24
CA SER A 335 -2.21 13.81 -18.76
C SER A 335 -3.07 15.03 -19.14
N PHE A 336 -3.67 15.02 -20.34
CA PHE A 336 -4.60 16.08 -20.75
C PHE A 336 -5.93 16.03 -19.98
N TRP A 337 -6.46 14.84 -19.74
CA TRP A 337 -7.68 14.62 -18.96
C TRP A 337 -7.53 15.17 -17.53
N GLU A 338 -6.48 14.75 -16.83
CA GLU A 338 -6.19 15.21 -15.46
C GLU A 338 -5.99 16.73 -15.40
N ALA A 339 -5.24 17.30 -16.36
CA ALA A 339 -4.90 18.71 -16.32
C ALA A 339 -6.06 19.67 -16.66
N LYS A 340 -7.06 19.23 -17.43
CA LYS A 340 -8.09 20.13 -17.99
C LYS A 340 -9.54 19.71 -17.80
N VAL A 341 -9.81 18.44 -17.53
CA VAL A 341 -11.16 17.87 -17.62
C VAL A 341 -11.60 17.21 -16.31
N ALA A 342 -10.68 16.61 -15.56
CA ALA A 342 -10.99 15.88 -14.34
C ALA A 342 -11.58 16.79 -13.26
N PRO A 343 -12.82 16.52 -12.76
CA PRO A 343 -13.42 17.30 -11.68
C PRO A 343 -12.72 17.06 -10.33
N VAL A 344 -12.15 15.88 -10.14
CA VAL A 344 -11.33 15.48 -9.00
C VAL A 344 -10.11 14.80 -9.57
N THR A 345 -8.93 15.35 -9.29
CA THR A 345 -7.68 14.81 -9.83
C THR A 345 -7.31 13.49 -9.14
N PHE A 346 -6.80 12.56 -9.95
CA PHE A 346 -6.18 11.33 -9.49
C PHE A 346 -4.81 11.61 -8.86
N ILE A 347 -4.02 12.53 -9.43
CA ILE A 347 -2.70 12.94 -8.92
C ILE A 347 -2.79 14.33 -8.26
N PRO A 348 -2.44 14.47 -6.97
CA PRO A 348 -2.36 15.79 -6.35
C PRO A 348 -1.18 16.57 -6.96
N GLY A 349 -1.45 17.65 -7.69
CA GLY A 349 -0.43 18.59 -8.18
C GLY A 349 -0.36 18.84 -9.69
N THR A 350 -1.25 18.24 -10.47
CA THR A 350 -1.63 18.77 -11.81
C THR A 350 -2.83 19.67 -11.65
#